data_AF-A0A3B1ARJ3-F1
#
_entry.id   AF-A0A3B1ARJ3-F1
#
_cell.length_a   1.000
_cell.length_b   1.000
_cell.length_c   1.000
_cell.angle_alpha   90.00
_cell.angle_beta   90.00
_cell.angle_gamma   90.00
#
_symmetry.space_group_name_H-M   'P 1'
#
loop_
_entity.id
_entity.type
_entity.pdbx_description
1 polymer ?
#
loop_
_entity_poly.entity_id
_entity_poly.type
_entity_poly.pdbx_seq_one_letter_code
_entity_poly.pdbx_strand_id
1 'polypeptide(L)'
;MKVFHMKLGIGKGFTLIELMIVVAIIGILAAIAIPAYNGYLRTTRMAKVTDHVDTAVRWIKEGFKSDATRRSMNITYVVANEMGTGAVVESEFPRGIVNILNSLNDDPGGAGTPRATAPEQGLPAFANAVDDAAGVVGITLQGPTGTGGAWGSVDSITIDQPDYLDLGTNPKPNIIIRY
;
A
#
# COMPACT_ATOMS: atom_id res chain seq x y z
N MET A 1 26.87 13.34 75.60
CA MET A 1 26.94 12.86 74.20
C MET A 1 25.63 12.15 73.89
N LYS A 2 24.75 12.74 73.07
CA LYS A 2 23.40 12.19 72.74
C LYS A 2 23.51 11.34 71.47
N VAL A 3 23.22 10.05 71.57
CA VAL A 3 23.24 9.12 70.42
C VAL A 3 21.91 9.24 69.68
N PHE A 4 21.94 9.71 68.44
CA PHE A 4 20.78 9.74 67.55
C PHE A 4 20.51 8.33 67.02
N HIS A 5 19.32 7.80 67.31
CA HIS A 5 18.83 6.56 66.72
C HIS A 5 18.11 6.88 65.42
N MET A 6 18.76 6.61 64.28
CA MET A 6 18.15 6.73 62.97
C MET A 6 17.29 5.49 62.72
N LYS A 7 15.97 5.65 62.79
CA LYS A 7 15.00 4.59 62.50
C LYS A 7 14.97 4.37 60.99
N LEU A 8 15.66 3.35 60.50
CA LEU A 8 15.62 2.94 59.11
C LEU A 8 14.22 2.40 58.81
N GLY A 9 13.45 3.09 57.96
CA GLY A 9 12.15 2.59 57.51
C GLY A 9 12.34 1.30 56.74
N ILE A 10 11.80 0.19 57.25
CA ILE A 10 11.72 -1.07 56.50
C ILE A 10 10.85 -0.80 55.26
N GLY A 11 11.49 -0.69 54.09
CA GLY A 11 10.80 -0.74 52.81
C GLY A 11 10.17 -2.13 52.68
N LYS A 12 8.84 -2.21 52.59
CA LYS A 12 8.14 -3.47 52.31
C LYS A 12 8.58 -3.95 50.93
N GLY A 13 9.32 -5.06 50.88
CA GLY A 13 9.67 -5.74 49.64
C GLY A 13 8.45 -6.39 48.99
N PHE A 14 8.47 -6.51 47.66
CA PHE A 14 7.45 -7.19 46.87
C PHE A 14 7.43 -8.69 47.17
N THR A 15 6.26 -9.30 47.36
CA THR A 15 6.17 -10.73 47.66
C THR A 15 6.14 -11.58 46.40
N LEU A 16 6.69 -12.80 46.46
CA LEU A 16 6.60 -13.74 45.34
C LEU A 16 5.15 -14.11 44.99
N ILE A 17 4.26 -14.15 46.00
CA ILE A 17 2.85 -14.46 45.78
C ILE A 17 2.12 -13.32 45.04
N GLU A 18 2.44 -12.06 45.34
CA GLU A 18 1.93 -10.92 44.56
C GLU A 18 2.39 -11.02 43.09
N LEU A 19 3.64 -11.43 42.85
CA LEU A 19 4.15 -11.62 41.49
C LEU A 19 3.41 -12.75 40.75
N MET A 20 3.18 -13.89 41.42
CA MET A 20 2.51 -15.04 40.78
C MET A 20 1.08 -14.71 40.34
N ILE A 21 0.34 -13.96 41.15
CA ILE A 21 -1.04 -13.56 40.80
C ILE A 21 -1.02 -12.61 39.60
N VAL A 22 -0.07 -11.66 39.55
CA VAL A 22 0.06 -10.73 38.43
C VAL A 22 0.35 -11.48 37.13
N VAL A 23 1.28 -12.45 37.14
CA VAL A 23 1.59 -13.27 35.96
C VAL A 23 0.38 -14.09 35.51
N ALA A 24 -0.38 -14.66 36.45
CA ALA A 24 -1.60 -15.41 36.13
C ALA A 24 -2.66 -14.54 35.43
N ILE A 25 -2.88 -13.32 35.90
CA ILE A 25 -3.83 -12.38 35.28
C ILE A 25 -3.35 -11.96 33.89
N ILE A 26 -2.06 -11.62 33.74
CA ILE A 26 -1.47 -11.26 32.43
C ILE A 26 -1.60 -12.42 31.44
N GLY A 27 -1.42 -13.67 31.88
CA GLY A 27 -1.59 -14.86 31.05
C GLY A 27 -3.01 -14.98 30.47
N ILE A 28 -4.04 -14.78 31.28
CA ILE A 28 -5.45 -14.82 30.83
C ILE A 28 -5.72 -13.68 29.84
N LEU A 29 -5.27 -12.46 30.15
CA LEU A 29 -5.47 -11.31 29.28
C LEU A 29 -4.77 -11.50 27.92
N ALA A 30 -3.52 -11.98 27.92
CA ALA A 30 -2.75 -12.20 26.70
C ALA A 30 -3.39 -13.26 25.78
N ALA A 31 -3.95 -14.33 26.35
CA ALA A 31 -4.60 -15.38 25.59
C ALA A 31 -5.81 -14.89 24.76
N ILE A 32 -6.52 -13.87 25.26
CA ILE A 32 -7.67 -13.26 24.56
C ILE A 32 -7.21 -12.08 23.69
N ALA A 33 -6.32 -11.24 24.22
CA ALA A 33 -5.91 -10.00 23.57
C ALA A 33 -5.09 -10.23 22.29
N ILE A 34 -4.18 -11.20 22.28
CA ILE A 34 -3.33 -11.48 21.11
C ILE A 34 -4.15 -11.87 19.86
N PRO A 35 -5.02 -12.90 19.90
CA PRO A 35 -5.80 -13.27 18.72
C PRO A 35 -6.79 -12.17 18.31
N ALA A 36 -7.40 -11.46 19.28
CA ALA A 36 -8.30 -10.35 18.99
C ALA A 36 -7.57 -9.19 18.28
N TYR A 37 -6.39 -8.81 18.75
CA TYR A 37 -5.56 -7.76 18.15
C TYR A 37 -5.09 -8.15 16.74
N ASN A 38 -4.66 -9.41 16.55
CA ASN A 38 -4.27 -9.92 15.24
C ASN A 38 -5.44 -9.88 14.24
N GLY A 39 -6.66 -10.24 14.66
CA GLY A 39 -7.85 -10.14 13.82
C GLY A 39 -8.21 -8.68 13.45
N TYR A 40 -8.04 -7.75 14.39
CA TYR A 40 -8.22 -6.32 14.13
C TYR A 40 -7.20 -5.80 13.11
N LEU A 41 -5.91 -6.09 13.32
CA LEU A 41 -4.85 -5.73 12.37
C LEU A 41 -5.14 -6.31 10.98
N ARG A 42 -5.57 -7.57 10.88
CA ARG A 42 -5.93 -8.16 9.59
C ARG A 42 -7.02 -7.37 8.88
N THR A 43 -8.09 -7.02 9.60
CA THR A 43 -9.23 -6.28 9.02
C THR A 43 -8.82 -4.89 8.52
N THR A 44 -7.99 -4.17 9.29
CA THR A 44 -7.51 -2.85 8.88
C THR A 44 -6.59 -2.92 7.66
N ARG A 45 -5.75 -3.96 7.58
CA ARG A 45 -4.89 -4.20 6.41
C ARG A 45 -5.69 -4.50 5.15
N MET A 46 -6.71 -5.36 5.23
CA MET A 46 -7.60 -5.65 4.11
C MET A 46 -8.36 -4.42 3.62
N ALA A 47 -8.84 -3.58 4.55
CA ALA A 47 -9.49 -2.33 4.20
C ALA A 47 -8.56 -1.42 3.40
N LYS A 48 -7.28 -1.36 3.80
CA LYS A 48 -6.26 -0.57 3.10
C LYS A 48 -5.96 -1.10 1.69
N VAL A 49 -5.82 -2.42 1.52
CA VAL A 49 -5.66 -3.02 0.19
C VAL A 49 -6.86 -2.71 -0.71
N THR A 50 -8.07 -2.81 -0.17
CA THR A 50 -9.30 -2.49 -0.93
C THR A 50 -9.30 -1.03 -1.41
N ASP A 51 -8.91 -0.09 -0.54
CA ASP A 51 -8.77 1.32 -0.90
C ASP A 51 -7.71 1.57 -1.99
N HIS A 52 -6.58 0.84 -1.92
CA HIS A 52 -5.55 0.89 -2.97
C HIS A 52 -6.10 0.39 -4.31
N VAL A 53 -6.81 -0.74 -4.32
CA VAL A 53 -7.43 -1.30 -5.54
C VAL A 53 -8.43 -0.30 -6.14
N ASP A 54 -9.30 0.29 -5.34
CA ASP A 54 -10.28 1.28 -5.81
C ASP A 54 -9.60 2.53 -6.39
N THR A 55 -8.52 2.97 -5.77
CA THR A 55 -7.69 4.08 -6.27
C THR A 55 -7.07 3.76 -7.62
N ALA A 56 -6.48 2.56 -7.78
CA ALA A 56 -5.91 2.13 -9.06
C ALA A 56 -6.99 2.04 -10.15
N VAL A 57 -8.14 1.42 -9.85
CA VAL A 57 -9.25 1.29 -10.81
C VAL A 57 -9.74 2.65 -11.27
N ARG A 58 -9.94 3.60 -10.35
CA ARG A 58 -10.40 4.95 -10.67
C ARG A 58 -9.39 5.68 -11.55
N TRP A 59 -8.13 5.72 -11.13
CA TRP A 59 -7.07 6.43 -11.83
C TRP A 59 -6.86 5.87 -13.26
N ILE A 60 -6.85 4.55 -13.42
CA ILE A 60 -6.70 3.90 -14.74
C ILE A 60 -7.87 4.24 -15.67
N LYS A 61 -9.12 4.14 -15.18
CA LYS A 61 -10.30 4.46 -15.99
C LYS A 61 -10.35 5.93 -16.40
N GLU A 62 -10.00 6.83 -15.49
CA GLU A 62 -9.92 8.27 -15.78
C GLU A 62 -8.84 8.57 -16.82
N GLY A 63 -7.71 7.90 -16.69
CA GLY A 63 -6.60 8.01 -17.63
C GLY A 63 -6.91 7.53 -19.04
N PHE A 64 -7.56 6.37 -19.19
CA PHE A 64 -8.04 5.91 -20.49
C PHE A 64 -9.03 6.89 -21.13
N LYS A 65 -9.95 7.44 -20.34
CA LYS A 65 -10.91 8.44 -20.82
C LYS A 65 -10.24 9.74 -21.27
N SER A 66 -9.23 10.22 -20.53
CA SER A 66 -8.53 11.45 -20.89
C SER A 66 -7.75 11.28 -22.19
N ASP A 67 -7.01 10.17 -22.34
CA ASP A 67 -6.28 9.85 -23.57
C ASP A 67 -7.22 9.71 -24.78
N ALA A 68 -8.33 8.99 -24.64
CA ALA A 68 -9.33 8.85 -25.70
C ALA A 68 -9.93 10.21 -26.11
N THR A 69 -10.25 11.06 -25.13
CA THR A 69 -10.84 12.39 -25.36
C THR A 69 -9.89 13.30 -26.12
N ARG A 70 -8.62 13.42 -25.71
CA ARG A 70 -7.66 14.28 -26.41
C ARG A 70 -7.46 13.85 -27.86
N ARG A 71 -7.35 12.54 -28.10
CA ARG A 71 -7.19 11.98 -29.45
C ARG A 71 -8.41 12.28 -30.32
N SER A 72 -9.61 12.19 -29.76
CA SER A 72 -10.85 12.59 -30.45
C SER A 72 -10.86 14.07 -30.84
N MET A 73 -10.20 14.92 -30.05
CA MET A 73 -10.06 16.35 -30.32
C MET A 73 -8.84 16.70 -31.20
N ASN A 74 -8.10 15.69 -31.70
CA ASN A 74 -6.87 15.88 -32.48
C ASN A 74 -5.85 16.83 -31.83
N ILE A 75 -5.85 16.90 -30.50
CA ILE A 75 -4.90 17.71 -29.75
C ILE A 75 -3.60 16.92 -29.71
N THR A 76 -2.53 17.38 -30.37
CA THR A 76 -1.21 16.75 -30.28
C THR A 76 -0.63 16.98 -28.89
N TYR A 77 -0.27 15.90 -28.19
CA TYR A 77 0.42 15.98 -26.92
C TYR A 77 1.90 16.29 -27.18
N VAL A 78 2.34 17.48 -26.79
CA VAL A 78 3.74 17.90 -26.86
C VAL A 78 4.22 18.11 -25.43
N VAL A 79 5.08 17.23 -24.93
CA VAL A 79 5.86 17.51 -23.73
C VAL A 79 6.96 18.47 -24.14
N ALA A 80 6.75 19.77 -23.93
CA ALA A 80 7.88 20.66 -23.86
C ALA A 80 8.59 20.34 -22.54
N ASN A 81 9.76 19.70 -22.61
CA ASN A 81 10.72 19.89 -21.54
C ASN A 81 11.06 21.39 -21.58
N GLU A 82 10.72 22.14 -20.54
CA GLU A 82 10.98 23.60 -20.48
C GLU A 82 12.47 23.94 -20.66
N MET A 83 13.37 22.93 -20.70
CA MET A 83 14.81 23.06 -20.87
C MET A 83 15.47 22.26 -22.01
N GLY A 84 14.72 21.66 -22.94
CA GLY A 84 15.30 21.08 -24.16
C GLY A 84 16.06 19.74 -24.01
N THR A 85 16.21 19.09 -25.17
CA THR A 85 16.95 17.84 -25.51
C THR A 85 16.87 16.66 -24.54
N GLY A 86 15.99 15.72 -24.84
CA GLY A 86 15.82 14.45 -24.12
C GLY A 86 14.35 14.20 -23.86
N ALA A 87 13.62 13.79 -24.90
CA ALA A 87 12.21 13.47 -24.79
C ALA A 87 12.01 12.31 -23.81
N VAL A 88 11.61 12.63 -22.59
CA VAL A 88 10.92 11.68 -21.72
C VAL A 88 9.45 12.01 -21.88
N VAL A 89 8.76 11.17 -22.65
CA VAL A 89 7.30 11.07 -22.66
C VAL A 89 6.90 10.80 -21.20
N GLU A 90 5.99 11.53 -20.57
CA GLU A 90 4.55 11.27 -20.55
C GLU A 90 3.88 12.21 -19.52
N SER A 91 2.67 12.69 -19.79
CA SER A 91 1.64 13.06 -18.78
C SER A 91 0.26 13.33 -19.42
N GLU A 92 -0.04 12.59 -20.48
CA GLU A 92 -1.37 12.04 -20.63
C GLU A 92 -1.23 10.56 -20.29
N PHE A 93 -2.26 9.94 -19.75
CA PHE A 93 -2.18 8.64 -19.10
C PHE A 93 -1.15 7.65 -19.72
N PRO A 94 -0.03 7.39 -19.03
CA PRO A 94 1.17 6.85 -19.67
C PRO A 94 1.01 5.40 -20.12
N ARG A 95 1.45 5.09 -21.35
CA ARG A 95 1.65 3.70 -21.80
C ARG A 95 2.98 3.14 -21.32
N GLY A 96 3.03 2.79 -20.05
CA GLY A 96 4.22 2.14 -19.50
C GLY A 96 4.02 1.76 -18.05
N ILE A 97 4.35 0.51 -17.72
CA ILE A 97 4.07 0.00 -16.38
C ILE A 97 4.82 0.81 -15.31
N VAL A 98 6.07 1.17 -15.59
CA VAL A 98 6.89 2.01 -14.69
C VAL A 98 6.25 3.38 -14.49
N ASN A 99 5.79 4.03 -15.56
CA ASN A 99 5.19 5.38 -15.47
C ASN A 99 3.83 5.36 -14.77
N ILE A 100 3.04 4.30 -14.98
CA ILE A 100 1.80 4.06 -14.25
C ILE A 100 2.08 3.86 -12.77
N LEU A 101 3.04 2.99 -12.43
CA LEU A 101 3.42 2.73 -11.05
C LEU A 101 3.95 3.99 -10.35
N ASN A 102 4.76 4.80 -11.04
CA ASN A 102 5.21 6.09 -10.52
C ASN A 102 4.01 7.03 -10.29
N SER A 103 3.08 7.14 -11.25
CA SER A 103 1.92 8.02 -11.09
C SER A 103 0.96 7.59 -9.97
N LEU A 104 0.84 6.28 -9.72
CA LEU A 104 0.03 5.71 -8.65
C LEU A 104 0.71 5.84 -7.28
N ASN A 105 2.03 5.64 -7.23
CA ASN A 105 2.77 5.66 -5.97
C ASN A 105 3.30 7.04 -5.57
N ASP A 106 3.66 7.96 -6.49
CA ASP A 106 4.38 9.20 -6.15
C ASP A 106 3.45 10.40 -5.88
N ASP A 107 3.75 11.20 -4.85
CA ASP A 107 3.01 12.44 -4.53
C ASP A 107 3.13 13.52 -5.61
N PRO A 108 2.04 14.24 -5.96
CA PRO A 108 2.05 15.27 -7.01
C PRO A 108 2.93 16.49 -6.71
N GLY A 109 3.57 16.57 -5.53
CA GLY A 109 4.35 17.72 -5.06
C GLY A 109 5.79 17.44 -4.63
N GLY A 110 6.30 16.21 -4.79
CA GLY A 110 7.68 15.90 -4.42
C GLY A 110 8.05 14.45 -4.69
N ALA A 111 9.05 14.24 -5.53
CA ALA A 111 9.60 12.92 -5.79
C ALA A 111 10.20 12.34 -4.49
N GLY A 112 9.61 11.26 -3.97
CA GLY A 112 10.22 10.46 -2.90
C GLY A 112 9.33 10.08 -1.72
N THR A 113 8.12 10.65 -1.57
CA THR A 113 7.12 10.15 -0.62
C THR A 113 6.02 9.40 -1.37
N PRO A 114 5.68 8.15 -0.96
CA PRO A 114 4.59 7.43 -1.58
C PRO A 114 3.23 8.02 -1.17
N ARG A 115 2.36 8.36 -2.13
CA ARG A 115 0.92 8.67 -1.92
C ARG A 115 0.20 7.58 -1.15
N ALA A 116 0.60 6.35 -1.42
CA ALA A 116 0.05 5.15 -0.84
C ALA A 116 1.20 4.20 -0.48
N THR A 117 1.14 3.67 0.73
CA THR A 117 2.10 2.67 1.23
C THR A 117 1.34 1.40 1.52
N ALA A 118 1.90 0.27 1.13
CA ALA A 118 1.38 -1.04 1.50
C ALA A 118 1.13 -1.11 3.03
N PRO A 119 0.09 -1.84 3.46
CA PRO A 119 -0.26 -1.98 4.87
C PRO A 119 0.86 -2.62 5.70
N GLU A 120 1.76 -3.38 5.08
CA GLU A 120 2.89 -4.02 5.74
C GLU A 120 4.22 -3.58 5.13
N GLN A 121 5.30 -3.68 5.92
CA GLN A 121 6.70 -3.49 5.51
C GLN A 121 7.08 -2.10 4.95
N GLY A 122 6.16 -1.14 4.87
CA GLY A 122 6.46 0.22 4.39
C GLY A 122 6.79 0.28 2.90
N LEU A 123 6.44 -0.77 2.14
CA LEU A 123 6.67 -0.86 0.71
C LEU A 123 5.66 0.01 -0.07
N PRO A 124 5.92 0.35 -1.35
CA PRO A 124 4.94 1.03 -2.20
C PRO A 124 3.62 0.25 -2.26
N ALA A 125 2.49 0.95 -2.34
CA ALA A 125 1.18 0.29 -2.41
C ALA A 125 0.97 -0.50 -3.70
N PHE A 126 1.66 -0.13 -4.79
CA PHE A 126 1.51 -0.73 -6.10
C PHE A 126 2.87 -1.19 -6.67
N ALA A 127 2.91 -2.35 -7.33
CA ALA A 127 4.09 -2.87 -8.03
C ALA A 127 3.72 -3.65 -9.30
N ASN A 128 4.71 -4.08 -10.09
CA ASN A 128 4.50 -4.90 -11.30
C ASN A 128 4.13 -6.37 -11.01
N ALA A 129 3.93 -6.70 -9.75
CA ALA A 129 3.46 -7.98 -9.27
C ALA A 129 2.84 -7.76 -7.89
N VAL A 130 1.95 -8.67 -7.52
CA VAL A 130 1.36 -8.71 -6.18
C VAL A 130 2.40 -9.17 -5.15
N ASP A 131 2.34 -8.63 -3.93
CA ASP A 131 3.08 -9.14 -2.77
C ASP A 131 2.09 -9.34 -1.61
N ASP A 132 1.76 -10.61 -1.37
CA ASP A 132 0.82 -11.06 -0.36
C ASP A 132 1.30 -10.78 1.07
N ALA A 133 2.61 -10.86 1.29
CA ALA A 133 3.21 -10.63 2.60
C ALA A 133 3.25 -9.14 2.95
N ALA A 134 3.40 -8.28 1.95
CA ALA A 134 3.42 -6.84 2.14
C ALA A 134 2.04 -6.17 2.00
N GLY A 135 1.09 -6.84 1.33
CA GLY A 135 -0.19 -6.25 0.94
C GLY A 135 -0.06 -5.27 -0.24
N VAL A 136 0.86 -5.56 -1.17
CA VAL A 136 1.09 -4.75 -2.38
C VAL A 136 0.14 -5.19 -3.48
N VAL A 137 -0.51 -4.24 -4.13
CA VAL A 137 -1.39 -4.49 -5.28
C VAL A 137 -0.56 -4.61 -6.56
N GLY A 138 -0.76 -5.69 -7.30
CA GLY A 138 -0.10 -5.92 -8.58
C GLY A 138 -0.79 -5.15 -9.70
N ILE A 139 -0.02 -4.43 -10.50
CA ILE A 139 -0.46 -3.77 -11.73
C ILE A 139 0.34 -4.39 -12.87
N THR A 140 -0.33 -4.94 -13.87
CA THR A 140 0.34 -5.47 -15.07
C THR A 140 -0.32 -4.92 -16.34
N LEU A 141 0.47 -4.82 -17.40
CA LEU A 141 0.01 -4.34 -18.71
C LEU A 141 -0.04 -5.49 -19.71
N GLN A 142 -1.13 -5.56 -20.46
CA GLN A 142 -1.29 -6.49 -21.56
C GLN A 142 -1.63 -5.72 -22.84
N GLY A 143 -0.69 -5.68 -23.78
CA GLY A 143 -0.72 -4.90 -25.01
C GLY A 143 0.68 -4.82 -25.63
N PRO A 144 0.88 -4.18 -26.80
CA PRO A 144 2.21 -3.97 -27.34
C PRO A 144 3.03 -3.16 -26.35
N THR A 145 4.02 -3.80 -25.72
CA THR A 145 4.94 -3.17 -24.75
C THR A 145 5.94 -2.29 -25.51
N GLY A 146 5.47 -1.17 -26.03
CA GLY A 146 6.29 -0.16 -26.69
C GLY A 146 6.22 1.16 -25.92
N THR A 147 7.38 1.75 -25.65
CA THR A 147 7.50 3.09 -25.08
C THR A 147 6.84 4.12 -26.01
N GLY A 148 5.83 4.86 -25.53
CA GLY A 148 5.33 6.07 -26.19
C GLY A 148 4.42 5.90 -27.41
N GLY A 149 3.85 4.71 -27.65
CA GLY A 149 2.75 4.57 -28.63
C GLY A 149 1.43 5.08 -28.05
N ALA A 150 0.35 5.20 -28.83
CA ALA A 150 -0.97 5.58 -28.32
C ALA A 150 -1.84 4.34 -27.98
N TRP A 151 -2.63 4.36 -26.89
CA TRP A 151 -3.39 3.18 -26.42
C TRP A 151 -4.29 2.62 -27.53
N GLY A 152 -4.36 1.30 -27.63
CA GLY A 152 -5.12 0.58 -28.64
C GLY A 152 -6.28 -0.22 -28.02
N SER A 153 -7.28 -0.55 -28.83
CA SER A 153 -8.51 -1.24 -28.39
C SER A 153 -8.33 -2.67 -27.84
N VAL A 154 -7.13 -3.24 -27.99
CA VAL A 154 -6.77 -4.56 -27.44
C VAL A 154 -5.99 -4.46 -26.13
N ASP A 155 -5.60 -3.24 -25.74
CA ASP A 155 -4.78 -3.03 -24.55
C ASP A 155 -5.63 -3.12 -23.29
N SER A 156 -5.04 -3.67 -22.23
CA SER A 156 -5.65 -3.74 -20.93
C SER A 156 -4.64 -3.63 -19.80
N ILE A 157 -5.10 -3.11 -18.67
CA ILE A 157 -4.39 -3.17 -17.40
C ILE A 157 -5.08 -4.20 -16.53
N THR A 158 -4.31 -5.11 -15.96
CA THR A 158 -4.78 -6.07 -14.98
C THR A 158 -4.33 -5.62 -13.60
N ILE A 159 -5.26 -5.62 -12.65
CA ILE A 159 -5.03 -5.34 -11.24
C ILE A 159 -5.22 -6.62 -10.47
N ASP A 160 -4.15 -7.07 -9.82
CA ASP A 160 -4.09 -8.29 -9.02
C ASP A 160 -4.08 -7.92 -7.54
N GLN A 161 -4.99 -8.50 -6.78
CA GLN A 161 -5.14 -8.22 -5.35
C GLN A 161 -4.31 -9.21 -4.55
N PRO A 162 -3.62 -8.77 -3.48
CA PRO A 162 -2.89 -9.68 -2.61
C PRO A 162 -3.84 -10.58 -1.82
N ASP A 163 -3.45 -11.85 -1.73
CA ASP A 163 -4.08 -12.83 -0.88
C ASP A 163 -3.53 -12.67 0.54
N TYR A 164 -4.39 -12.33 1.50
CA TYR A 164 -3.96 -12.33 2.90
C TYR A 164 -3.79 -13.77 3.37
N LEU A 165 -2.54 -14.16 3.66
CA LEU A 165 -2.03 -15.50 3.99
C LEU A 165 -2.79 -16.31 5.07
N ASP A 166 -3.78 -15.72 5.78
CA ASP A 166 -4.61 -16.39 6.80
C ASP A 166 -6.04 -16.73 6.34
N LEU A 167 -6.48 -16.15 5.23
CA LEU A 167 -7.82 -16.35 4.70
C LEU A 167 -7.76 -17.42 3.65
N GLY A 168 -7.91 -18.67 4.08
CA GLY A 168 -8.18 -19.79 3.19
C GLY A 168 -9.49 -19.57 2.44
N THR A 169 -9.49 -18.75 1.40
CA THR A 169 -10.54 -18.62 0.40
C THR A 169 -9.94 -18.04 -0.87
N ASN A 170 -10.14 -18.78 -1.96
CA ASN A 170 -9.91 -18.50 -3.37
C ASN A 170 -9.34 -17.09 -3.72
N PRO A 171 -8.22 -17.01 -4.45
CA PRO A 171 -7.67 -15.73 -4.90
C PRO A 171 -8.77 -14.88 -5.51
N LYS A 172 -8.82 -13.60 -5.12
CA LYS A 172 -9.80 -12.69 -5.70
C LYS A 172 -9.54 -12.57 -7.20
N PRO A 173 -10.60 -12.59 -8.03
CA PRO A 173 -10.42 -12.51 -9.47
C PRO A 173 -9.75 -11.19 -9.83
N ASN A 174 -8.81 -11.28 -10.75
CA ASN A 174 -8.09 -10.14 -11.27
C ASN A 174 -9.07 -9.16 -11.93
N ILE A 175 -8.86 -7.87 -11.73
CA ILE A 175 -9.68 -6.82 -12.35
C ILE A 175 -8.99 -6.40 -13.63
N ILE A 176 -9.65 -6.61 -14.77
CA ILE A 176 -9.12 -6.24 -16.09
C ILE A 176 -9.85 -5.00 -16.59
N ILE A 177 -9.10 -3.92 -16.82
CA ILE A 177 -9.61 -2.68 -17.41
C ILE A 177 -9.07 -2.59 -18.82
N ARG A 178 -9.97 -2.53 -19.81
CA ARG A 178 -9.63 -2.38 -21.22
C ARG A 178 -9.70 -0.90 -21.62
N TYR A 179 -8.81 -0.50 -22.52
CA TYR A 179 -8.83 0.82 -23.13
C TYR A 179 -10.02 0.99 -24.07
#